data_AF-A0AAN7YY80-F1
#
_entry.id   AF-A0AAN7YY80-F1
#
_cell.length_a   1.000
_cell.length_b   1.000
_cell.length_c   1.000
_cell.angle_alpha   90.00
_cell.angle_beta   90.00
_cell.angle_gamma   90.00
#
_symmetry.space_group_name_H-M   'P 1'
#
loop_
_entity.id
_entity.type
_entity.pdbx_description
1 polymer ?
#
loop_
_entity_poly.entity_id
_entity_poly.type
_entity_poly.pdbx_seq_one_letter_code
_entity_poly.pdbx_strand_id
1 'polypeptide(L)'
;MVIFYHIRLLNFYEIKENHSFTIKQLKSFKFKDHLSILRLKTEDTAINNPIVDNGFISGELSKLIPVSVKNLVLEINNQLVVGDIKEGLISLKLGKKYDQKLTPGLLPMDGSLIEFNSGRAFRNGDLELLPGSIPSSITSLTFGYSFNSVINENILPKGLLKLKLKGFNKLIIRNSLPTSLLDLELGRNYNRAISAYGTLPSSLTSLTLGQRFVHVIYTGTLPPTLKKLIIQSINYNQRFEKRSLPDALEHLEFHKNGFFNQPIGDKYLPPNLKTLILPRQWSNNLEPILPQQIPIGVTNLQFHSNECSLFLRNDSIPLSVLNLRVNGILSNHISYSKGCEKILKGSFIPPSVTQLETGTIVNLSHCINLKNFILDESFNQRSLTKDSIPLSVINFKLPALWDRKLSVGILPNSIKVLDLGSFNHEIEENVLPQNLESLTMNSWDQPSINKNIFPQSLTFLSIKSFNQRLTPSTLPKKLEILILYKYNVLLIPNCFPNSIKLIKLGPIFEKKNILYPFNNNINIRFGKNDLNLPIYPKNENLLRCSV
;
A
#
# COMPACT_ATOMS: atom_id res chain seq x y z
N MET A 1 -5.64 19.11 33.61
CA MET A 1 -5.24 17.82 32.98
C MET A 1 -6.30 17.23 32.04
N VAL A 2 -7.58 17.15 32.43
CA VAL A 2 -8.65 16.51 31.63
C VAL A 2 -8.92 17.19 30.27
N ILE A 3 -8.82 18.52 30.20
CA ILE A 3 -8.99 19.30 28.96
C ILE A 3 -7.86 19.03 27.95
N PHE A 4 -6.61 18.99 28.42
CA PHE A 4 -5.46 18.61 27.59
C PHE A 4 -5.56 17.17 27.09
N TYR A 5 -6.12 16.26 27.90
CA TYR A 5 -6.36 14.87 27.50
C TYR A 5 -7.47 14.77 26.44
N HIS A 6 -8.54 15.56 26.55
CA HIS A 6 -9.61 15.62 25.54
C HIS A 6 -9.18 16.29 24.24
N ILE A 7 -8.37 17.36 24.29
CA ILE A 7 -7.80 18.01 23.09
C ILE A 7 -6.76 17.09 22.43
N ARG A 8 -5.95 16.37 23.21
CA ARG A 8 -5.09 15.31 22.66
C ARG A 8 -5.90 14.20 22.04
N LEU A 9 -6.97 13.73 22.69
CA LEU A 9 -7.86 12.72 22.11
C LEU A 9 -8.53 13.25 20.84
N LEU A 10 -9.04 14.48 20.80
CA LEU A 10 -9.69 15.06 19.62
C LEU A 10 -8.70 15.21 18.45
N ASN A 11 -7.54 15.82 18.68
CA ASN A 11 -6.49 15.87 17.66
C ASN A 11 -6.05 14.44 17.24
N PHE A 12 -6.07 13.45 18.14
CA PHE A 12 -5.68 12.06 17.85
C PHE A 12 -6.79 11.23 17.16
N TYR A 13 -8.08 11.52 17.41
CA TYR A 13 -9.24 10.87 16.81
C TYR A 13 -9.64 11.54 15.48
N GLU A 14 -9.48 12.85 15.33
CA GLU A 14 -9.72 13.59 14.07
C GLU A 14 -8.63 13.34 13.01
N ILE A 15 -7.44 12.86 13.40
CA ILE A 15 -6.46 12.31 12.44
C ILE A 15 -6.97 10.99 11.85
N LYS A 16 -7.83 10.23 12.55
CA LYS A 16 -8.30 8.90 12.13
C LYS A 16 -9.66 8.91 11.43
N GLU A 17 -10.55 9.84 11.76
CA GLU A 17 -11.85 9.95 11.11
C GLU A 17 -11.98 11.29 10.38
N ASN A 18 -12.50 11.27 9.14
CA ASN A 18 -12.79 12.41 8.28
C ASN A 18 -13.83 13.40 8.88
N HIS A 19 -13.70 13.80 10.14
CA HIS A 19 -14.61 14.73 10.76
C HIS A 19 -14.48 16.08 10.06
N SER A 20 -15.60 16.61 9.58
CA SER A 20 -15.68 17.86 8.85
C SER A 20 -16.71 18.73 9.52
N PHE A 21 -16.33 19.97 9.79
CA PHE A 21 -17.21 20.95 10.39
C PHE A 21 -17.97 21.68 9.29
N THR A 22 -19.29 21.80 9.45
CA THR A 22 -20.00 22.91 8.82
C THR A 22 -19.62 24.21 9.53
N ILE A 23 -19.81 25.35 8.87
CA ILE A 23 -19.51 26.66 9.46
C ILE A 23 -20.28 26.85 10.78
N LYS A 24 -21.56 26.46 10.81
CA LYS A 24 -22.40 26.52 12.03
C LYS A 24 -21.82 25.69 13.17
N GLN A 25 -21.38 24.47 12.88
CA GLN A 25 -20.75 23.59 13.86
C GLN A 25 -19.46 24.22 14.42
N LEU A 26 -18.59 24.73 13.54
CA LEU A 26 -17.34 25.35 13.97
C LEU A 26 -17.58 26.62 14.82
N LYS A 27 -18.55 27.46 14.45
CA LYS A 27 -18.92 28.66 15.23
C LYS A 27 -19.35 28.30 16.65
N SER A 28 -20.09 27.21 16.82
CA SER A 28 -20.53 26.71 18.14
C SER A 28 -19.48 25.87 18.90
N PHE A 29 -18.34 25.55 18.27
CA PHE A 29 -17.38 24.62 18.85
C PHE A 29 -16.48 25.30 19.89
N LYS A 30 -16.73 24.97 21.16
CA LYS A 30 -16.07 25.59 22.33
C LYS A 30 -14.53 25.50 22.34
N PHE A 31 -13.96 24.49 21.68
CA PHE A 31 -12.51 24.22 21.70
C PHE A 31 -11.82 24.48 20.36
N LYS A 32 -12.43 25.29 19.48
CA LYS A 32 -11.90 25.55 18.13
C LYS A 32 -10.46 26.07 18.15
N ASP A 33 -10.09 26.90 19.12
CA ASP A 33 -8.74 27.52 19.22
C ASP A 33 -7.62 26.54 19.62
N HIS A 34 -7.96 25.26 19.83
CA HIS A 34 -7.00 24.18 20.07
C HIS A 34 -6.90 23.19 18.91
N LEU A 35 -7.63 23.43 17.82
CA LEU A 35 -7.59 22.58 16.63
C LEU A 35 -6.27 22.79 15.89
N SER A 36 -5.53 21.71 15.67
CA SER A 36 -4.33 21.70 14.82
C SER A 36 -4.66 21.33 13.37
N ILE A 37 -5.78 20.64 13.15
CA ILE A 37 -6.30 20.23 11.86
C ILE A 37 -7.74 20.72 11.79
N LEU A 38 -8.12 21.33 10.67
CA LEU A 38 -9.48 21.79 10.44
C LEU A 38 -9.95 21.39 9.04
N ARG A 39 -11.12 20.77 8.95
CA ARG A 39 -11.80 20.50 7.68
C ARG A 39 -13.15 21.19 7.67
N LEU A 40 -13.36 22.08 6.71
CA LEU A 40 -14.60 22.80 6.49
C LEU A 40 -15.38 22.20 5.32
N LYS A 41 -16.68 21.99 5.48
CA LYS A 41 -17.60 21.58 4.41
C LYS A 41 -18.83 22.48 4.33
N THR A 42 -19.49 22.46 3.18
CA THR A 42 -20.82 23.09 3.01
C THR A 42 -21.87 22.36 3.85
N GLU A 43 -22.98 23.02 4.18
CA GLU A 43 -24.15 22.32 4.73
C GLU A 43 -24.69 21.32 3.69
N ASP A 44 -25.15 20.16 4.15
CA ASP A 44 -25.71 19.12 3.28
C ASP A 44 -27.14 19.54 2.90
N THR A 45 -27.30 20.42 1.89
CA THR A 45 -28.61 20.71 1.31
C THR A 45 -28.95 19.65 0.27
N ALA A 46 -30.09 18.98 0.45
CA ALA A 46 -30.57 17.90 -0.41
C ALA A 46 -30.69 18.31 -1.90
N ILE A 47 -29.98 17.56 -2.74
CA ILE A 47 -30.17 17.14 -4.15
C ILE A 47 -30.81 18.07 -5.22
N ASN A 48 -31.64 19.07 -4.96
CA ASN A 48 -32.43 19.72 -6.05
C ASN A 48 -32.43 21.26 -6.11
N ASN A 49 -31.43 21.96 -5.55
CA ASN A 49 -31.31 23.40 -5.82
C ASN A 49 -29.83 23.83 -5.93
N PRO A 50 -29.33 24.23 -7.12
CA PRO A 50 -27.95 24.64 -7.28
C PRO A 50 -27.66 26.07 -6.81
N ILE A 51 -28.62 26.80 -6.25
CA ILE A 51 -28.47 28.21 -5.91
C ILE A 51 -29.26 28.55 -4.64
N VAL A 52 -28.77 28.16 -3.47
CA VAL A 52 -28.92 28.96 -2.22
C VAL A 52 -27.76 28.57 -1.29
N ASP A 53 -26.54 28.98 -1.62
CA ASP A 53 -25.42 28.95 -0.66
C ASP A 53 -25.52 30.22 0.21
N ASN A 54 -26.53 30.26 1.07
CA ASN A 54 -26.62 31.30 2.10
C ASN A 54 -25.58 30.99 3.17
N GLY A 55 -24.40 31.58 3.08
CA GLY A 55 -23.57 31.71 4.27
C GLY A 55 -22.09 31.95 4.07
N PHE A 56 -21.70 33.00 3.34
CA PHE A 56 -20.55 33.82 3.70
C PHE A 56 -20.52 35.15 2.93
N ILE A 57 -20.24 36.26 3.61
CA ILE A 57 -19.75 37.50 2.99
C ILE A 57 -18.22 37.34 2.88
N SER A 58 -17.61 37.68 1.75
CA SER A 58 -16.15 37.57 1.59
C SER A 58 -15.39 38.26 2.74
N GLY A 59 -14.31 37.63 3.24
CA GLY A 59 -13.45 38.20 4.29
C GLY A 59 -13.74 37.78 5.74
N GLU A 60 -14.82 37.05 6.04
CA GLU A 60 -15.07 36.52 7.39
C GLU A 60 -14.25 35.26 7.75
N LEU A 61 -13.51 34.64 6.81
CA LEU A 61 -12.95 33.30 6.98
C LEU A 61 -11.71 33.39 7.87
N SER A 62 -10.98 34.49 7.71
CA SER A 62 -9.95 34.98 8.63
C SER A 62 -10.41 35.03 10.09
N LYS A 63 -11.68 35.36 10.38
CA LYS A 63 -12.20 35.39 11.76
C LYS A 63 -12.57 34.00 12.27
N LEU A 64 -12.89 33.09 11.36
CA LEU A 64 -13.39 31.76 11.68
C LEU A 64 -12.26 30.75 11.94
N ILE A 65 -11.20 30.78 11.12
CA ILE A 65 -10.08 29.83 11.20
C ILE A 65 -9.15 30.23 12.35
N PRO A 66 -8.99 29.39 13.40
CA PRO A 66 -8.08 29.71 14.50
C PRO A 66 -6.60 29.66 14.09
N VAL A 67 -5.76 30.49 14.73
CA VAL A 67 -4.30 30.53 14.48
C VAL A 67 -3.57 29.24 14.86
N SER A 68 -4.19 28.39 15.68
CA SER A 68 -3.68 27.07 16.05
C SER A 68 -3.68 26.08 14.89
N VAL A 69 -4.48 26.32 13.85
CA VAL A 69 -4.65 25.40 12.72
C VAL A 69 -3.39 25.38 11.88
N LYS A 70 -2.81 24.19 11.72
CA LYS A 70 -1.64 23.92 10.87
C LYS A 70 -2.01 23.20 9.58
N ASN A 71 -3.09 22.43 9.57
CA ASN A 71 -3.57 21.74 8.38
C ASN A 71 -5.03 22.11 8.11
N LEU A 72 -5.29 22.72 6.97
CA LEU A 72 -6.62 23.20 6.60
C LEU A 72 -7.12 22.50 5.34
N VAL A 73 -8.34 21.96 5.40
CA VAL A 73 -9.03 21.37 4.26
C VAL A 73 -10.33 22.15 4.01
N LEU A 74 -10.47 22.74 2.83
CA LEU A 74 -11.63 23.53 2.43
C LEU A 74 -12.46 22.80 1.39
N GLU A 75 -13.58 22.19 1.78
CA GLU A 75 -14.56 21.56 0.88
C GLU A 75 -15.75 22.48 0.57
N ILE A 76 -15.45 23.77 0.45
CA ILE A 76 -16.38 24.86 0.13
C ILE A 76 -15.98 25.49 -1.22
N ASN A 77 -16.86 26.31 -1.80
CA ASN A 77 -16.61 26.99 -3.07
C ASN A 77 -16.63 28.53 -2.95
N ASN A 78 -16.39 29.05 -1.75
CA ASN A 78 -16.37 30.49 -1.50
C ASN A 78 -15.08 31.11 -2.04
N GLN A 79 -15.19 32.32 -2.61
CA GLN A 79 -14.03 33.09 -3.05
C GLN A 79 -13.20 33.49 -1.83
N LEU A 80 -11.95 33.04 -1.79
CA LEU A 80 -10.97 33.47 -0.79
C LEU A 80 -10.50 34.89 -1.11
N VAL A 81 -10.22 35.67 -0.06
CA VAL A 81 -9.56 36.97 -0.14
C VAL A 81 -8.24 36.95 0.63
N VAL A 82 -7.38 37.94 0.38
CA VAL A 82 -6.10 38.08 1.09
C VAL A 82 -6.35 38.18 2.59
N GLY A 83 -5.62 37.37 3.38
CA GLY A 83 -5.75 37.29 4.83
C GLY A 83 -6.75 36.24 5.36
N ASP A 84 -7.55 35.61 4.49
CA ASP A 84 -8.43 34.50 4.91
C ASP A 84 -7.64 33.28 5.40
N ILE A 85 -6.51 33.00 4.77
CA ILE A 85 -5.59 31.94 5.14
C ILE A 85 -4.49 32.55 6.01
N LYS A 86 -4.50 32.19 7.30
CA LYS A 86 -3.59 32.76 8.31
C LYS A 86 -2.16 32.26 8.18
N GLU A 87 -1.25 33.08 8.71
CA GLU A 87 0.14 32.73 8.96
C GLU A 87 0.27 31.52 9.88
N GLY A 88 1.38 30.79 9.73
CA GLY A 88 1.70 29.58 10.45
C GLY A 88 1.00 28.32 9.92
N LEU A 89 0.23 28.39 8.83
CA LEU A 89 -0.41 27.23 8.21
C LEU A 89 0.62 26.40 7.42
N ILE A 90 0.71 25.10 7.71
CA ILE A 90 1.69 24.18 7.10
C ILE A 90 1.15 23.52 5.84
N SER A 91 -0.14 23.15 5.83
CA SER A 91 -0.77 22.42 4.73
C SER A 91 -2.14 22.99 4.42
N LEU A 92 -2.41 23.25 3.14
CA LEU A 92 -3.72 23.69 2.63
C LEU A 92 -4.20 22.75 1.53
N LYS A 93 -5.43 22.25 1.69
CA LYS A 93 -6.10 21.45 0.68
C LYS A 93 -7.45 22.03 0.30
N LEU A 94 -7.55 22.49 -0.93
CA LEU A 94 -8.81 22.86 -1.55
C LEU A 94 -9.51 21.58 -2.05
N GLY A 95 -10.79 21.46 -1.73
CA GLY A 95 -11.61 20.29 -2.00
C GLY A 95 -12.08 20.23 -3.45
N LYS A 96 -12.81 19.16 -3.78
CA LYS A 96 -13.36 18.95 -5.14
C LYS A 96 -14.45 19.95 -5.53
N LYS A 97 -14.99 20.72 -4.58
CA LYS A 97 -16.01 21.75 -4.83
C LYS A 97 -15.41 23.12 -5.11
N TYR A 98 -14.15 23.37 -4.73
CA TYR A 98 -13.52 24.67 -4.88
C TYR A 98 -13.12 24.91 -6.34
N ASP A 99 -13.68 25.95 -6.94
CA ASP A 99 -13.55 26.33 -8.36
C ASP A 99 -13.43 27.87 -8.49
N GLN A 100 -12.78 28.50 -7.50
CA GLN A 100 -12.58 29.95 -7.43
C GLN A 100 -11.14 30.34 -7.81
N LYS A 101 -10.92 31.62 -8.14
CA LYS A 101 -9.60 32.14 -8.54
C LYS A 101 -8.64 32.20 -7.34
N LEU A 102 -7.39 31.84 -7.58
CA LEU A 102 -6.27 32.10 -6.67
C LEU A 102 -5.40 33.22 -7.27
N THR A 103 -5.42 34.40 -6.68
CA THR A 103 -4.58 35.53 -7.08
C THR A 103 -3.26 35.54 -6.29
N PRO A 104 -2.20 36.16 -6.82
CA PRO A 104 -0.98 36.41 -6.05
C PRO A 104 -1.28 37.06 -4.69
N GLY A 105 -0.59 36.59 -3.64
CA GLY A 105 -0.75 37.07 -2.27
C GLY A 105 -1.92 36.48 -1.47
N LEU A 106 -2.75 35.62 -2.06
CA LEU A 106 -3.88 34.99 -1.36
C LEU A 106 -3.45 33.89 -0.38
N LEU A 107 -2.38 33.17 -0.72
CA LEU A 107 -1.76 32.19 0.17
C LEU A 107 -0.69 32.88 1.04
N PRO A 108 -0.51 32.45 2.31
CA PRO A 108 0.46 33.06 3.19
C PRO A 108 1.87 32.94 2.62
N MET A 109 2.61 34.05 2.65
CA MET A 109 3.99 34.18 2.15
C MET A 109 5.03 34.15 3.28
N ASP A 110 4.60 33.83 4.50
CA ASP A 110 5.39 33.84 5.74
C ASP A 110 6.41 32.70 5.85
N GLY A 111 6.50 31.84 4.84
CA GLY A 111 7.40 30.69 4.85
C GLY A 111 6.79 29.41 5.44
N SER A 112 5.61 29.48 6.06
CA SER A 112 5.05 28.36 6.81
C SER A 112 4.35 27.31 5.95
N LEU A 113 3.80 27.70 4.79
CA LEU A 113 3.02 26.82 3.92
C LEU A 113 3.94 25.95 3.05
N ILE A 114 3.92 24.64 3.31
CA ILE A 114 4.82 23.65 2.70
C ILE A 114 4.06 22.78 1.69
N GLU A 115 2.81 22.44 1.99
CA GLU A 115 1.98 21.57 1.15
C GLU A 115 0.72 22.28 0.64
N PHE A 116 0.47 22.21 -0.66
CA PHE A 116 -0.73 22.78 -1.27
C PHE A 116 -1.41 21.82 -2.24
N ASN A 117 -2.74 21.66 -2.11
CA ASN A 117 -3.57 20.91 -3.05
C ASN A 117 -4.68 21.78 -3.61
N SER A 118 -4.70 21.98 -4.93
CA SER A 118 -5.59 22.94 -5.59
C SER A 118 -7.04 22.45 -5.78
N GLY A 119 -7.34 21.17 -5.53
CA GLY A 119 -8.71 20.65 -5.72
C GLY A 119 -9.19 20.76 -7.17
N ARG A 120 -10.31 21.47 -7.39
CA ARG A 120 -10.80 21.82 -8.74
C ARG A 120 -10.47 23.26 -9.16
N ALA A 121 -9.72 24.02 -8.36
CA ALA A 121 -9.26 25.35 -8.77
C ALA A 121 -8.57 25.26 -10.14
N PHE A 122 -8.72 26.32 -10.94
CA PHE A 122 -8.17 26.43 -12.31
C PHE A 122 -8.85 25.51 -13.35
N ARG A 123 -10.13 25.17 -13.18
CA ARG A 123 -10.88 24.32 -14.11
C ARG A 123 -11.14 24.97 -15.46
N ASN A 124 -11.48 26.25 -15.48
CA ASN A 124 -11.73 27.00 -16.71
C ASN A 124 -10.43 27.68 -17.11
N GLY A 125 -9.97 27.45 -18.35
CA GLY A 125 -8.70 27.96 -18.89
C GLY A 125 -8.56 29.49 -18.88
N ASP A 126 -9.56 30.22 -18.40
CA ASP A 126 -9.61 31.68 -18.26
C ASP A 126 -8.83 32.20 -17.03
N LEU A 127 -8.30 31.32 -16.20
CA LEU A 127 -7.49 31.67 -15.03
C LEU A 127 -6.05 31.21 -15.25
N GLU A 128 -5.26 32.05 -15.91
CA GLU A 128 -3.81 31.88 -15.98
C GLU A 128 -3.23 31.85 -14.55
N LEU A 129 -2.41 30.83 -14.25
CA LEU A 129 -1.63 30.83 -13.01
C LEU A 129 -0.59 31.94 -13.16
N LEU A 130 -0.72 33.02 -12.37
CA LEU A 130 0.22 34.14 -12.45
C LEU A 130 1.46 33.85 -11.60
N PRO A 131 2.64 34.38 -11.97
CA PRO A 131 3.82 34.37 -11.10
C PRO A 131 3.49 34.90 -9.70
N GLY A 132 3.95 34.20 -8.67
CA GLY A 132 3.65 34.55 -7.27
C GLY A 132 2.28 34.11 -6.74
N SER A 133 1.46 33.40 -7.53
CA SER A 133 0.21 32.79 -7.04
C SER A 133 0.45 31.63 -6.07
N ILE A 134 1.62 30.98 -6.19
CA ILE A 134 2.06 29.89 -5.34
C ILE A 134 3.28 30.39 -4.52
N PRO A 135 3.21 30.44 -3.18
CA PRO A 135 4.30 30.88 -2.33
C PRO A 135 5.60 30.11 -2.55
N SER A 136 6.73 30.81 -2.40
CA SER A 136 8.08 30.24 -2.57
C SER A 136 8.43 29.18 -1.52
N SER A 137 7.72 29.14 -0.40
CA SER A 137 7.89 28.18 0.69
C SER A 137 7.35 26.78 0.39
N ILE A 138 6.48 26.65 -0.61
CA ILE A 138 5.84 25.37 -0.94
C ILE A 138 6.90 24.41 -1.49
N THR A 139 7.05 23.27 -0.82
CA THR A 139 7.94 22.18 -1.26
C THR A 139 7.17 21.00 -1.87
N SER A 140 5.85 20.91 -1.63
CA SER A 140 4.99 19.85 -2.14
C SER A 140 3.69 20.43 -2.70
N LEU A 141 3.47 20.27 -4.00
CA LEU A 141 2.34 20.84 -4.72
C LEU A 141 1.55 19.76 -5.45
N THR A 142 0.23 19.76 -5.27
CA THR A 142 -0.69 18.90 -6.01
C THR A 142 -1.74 19.75 -6.74
N PHE A 143 -1.68 19.72 -8.06
CA PHE A 143 -2.80 20.17 -8.88
C PHE A 143 -3.79 19.01 -9.09
N GLY A 144 -5.08 19.28 -8.84
CA GLY A 144 -6.12 18.25 -8.90
C GLY A 144 -6.56 17.88 -10.33
N TYR A 145 -7.67 17.12 -10.43
CA TYR A 145 -8.13 16.52 -11.70
C TYR A 145 -8.66 17.52 -12.73
N SER A 146 -8.94 18.76 -12.32
CA SER A 146 -9.45 19.81 -13.20
C SER A 146 -8.36 20.70 -13.78
N PHE A 147 -7.14 20.67 -13.23
CA PHE A 147 -6.03 21.49 -13.73
C PHE A 147 -5.49 20.90 -15.04
N ASN A 148 -5.63 21.67 -16.13
CA ASN A 148 -5.15 21.29 -17.46
C ASN A 148 -4.65 22.50 -18.27
N SER A 149 -4.02 23.46 -17.59
CA SER A 149 -3.44 24.66 -18.20
C SER A 149 -1.95 24.50 -18.42
N VAL A 150 -1.36 25.26 -19.34
CA VAL A 150 0.10 25.26 -19.58
C VAL A 150 0.79 25.83 -18.34
N ILE A 151 1.92 25.22 -17.94
CA ILE A 151 2.78 25.74 -16.88
C ILE A 151 3.93 26.46 -17.57
N ASN A 152 3.97 27.78 -17.47
CA ASN A 152 5.05 28.60 -18.01
C ASN A 152 6.25 28.66 -17.04
N GLU A 153 7.36 29.20 -17.50
CA GLU A 153 8.52 29.47 -16.66
C GLU A 153 8.17 30.40 -15.49
N ASN A 154 8.83 30.24 -14.34
CA ASN A 154 8.65 31.03 -13.10
C ASN A 154 7.27 30.92 -12.42
N ILE A 155 6.38 30.07 -12.92
CA ILE A 155 5.06 29.82 -12.30
C ILE A 155 5.17 28.96 -11.04
N LEU A 156 6.05 27.96 -11.05
CA LEU A 156 6.28 27.07 -9.92
C LEU A 156 7.40 27.61 -9.01
N PRO A 157 7.30 27.42 -7.69
CA PRO A 157 8.30 27.94 -6.76
C PRO A 157 9.65 27.24 -6.95
N LYS A 158 10.75 28.01 -6.87
CA LYS A 158 12.12 27.51 -7.10
C LYS A 158 12.58 26.45 -6.10
N GLY A 159 11.93 26.36 -4.92
CA GLY A 159 12.20 25.37 -3.88
C GLY A 159 11.29 24.12 -3.93
N LEU A 160 10.46 23.97 -4.96
CA LEU A 160 9.52 22.85 -5.05
C LEU A 160 10.25 21.51 -5.20
N LEU A 161 9.98 20.57 -4.30
CA LEU A 161 10.60 19.24 -4.29
C LEU A 161 9.68 18.16 -4.87
N LYS A 162 8.36 18.30 -4.71
CA LYS A 162 7.36 17.32 -5.17
C LYS A 162 6.24 18.00 -5.93
N LEU A 163 5.90 17.48 -7.11
CA LEU A 163 4.81 17.99 -7.94
C LEU A 163 3.92 16.85 -8.42
N LYS A 164 2.60 16.99 -8.20
CA LYS A 164 1.58 16.06 -8.71
C LYS A 164 0.59 16.79 -9.60
N LEU A 165 0.43 16.33 -10.83
CA LEU A 165 -0.40 16.95 -11.85
C LEU A 165 -1.54 16.01 -12.27
N LYS A 166 -2.59 15.87 -11.44
CA LYS A 166 -3.58 14.78 -11.57
C LYS A 166 -4.42 14.83 -12.85
N GLY A 167 -4.82 16.02 -13.28
CA GLY A 167 -5.66 16.27 -14.46
C GLY A 167 -4.92 16.70 -15.73
N PHE A 168 -3.62 16.92 -15.62
CA PHE A 168 -2.82 17.61 -16.64
C PHE A 168 -2.58 16.78 -17.90
N ASN A 169 -2.76 17.41 -19.06
CA ASN A 169 -2.54 16.83 -20.40
C ASN A 169 -2.05 17.89 -21.41
N LYS A 170 -1.21 18.82 -20.96
CA LYS A 170 -0.49 19.79 -21.78
C LYS A 170 0.98 19.38 -21.95
N LEU A 171 1.67 19.99 -22.90
CA LEU A 171 3.11 19.77 -23.06
C LEU A 171 3.85 20.36 -21.85
N ILE A 172 4.87 19.63 -21.38
CA ILE A 172 5.86 20.17 -20.45
C ILE A 172 6.90 20.87 -21.31
N ILE A 173 7.06 22.17 -21.13
CA ILE A 173 8.04 22.97 -21.87
C ILE A 173 9.33 23.10 -21.07
N ARG A 174 10.43 23.39 -21.74
CA ARG A 174 11.74 23.63 -21.11
C ARG A 174 11.61 24.72 -20.02
N ASN A 175 12.31 24.55 -18.91
CA ASN A 175 12.32 25.46 -17.75
C ASN A 175 10.97 25.67 -17.03
N SER A 176 9.88 25.00 -17.44
CA SER A 176 8.60 25.08 -16.72
C SER A 176 8.62 24.40 -15.35
N LEU A 177 9.48 23.40 -15.18
CA LEU A 177 9.66 22.66 -13.94
C LEU A 177 10.91 23.18 -13.20
N PRO A 178 10.84 23.40 -11.88
CA PRO A 178 11.97 23.93 -11.11
C PRO A 178 13.10 22.91 -10.98
N THR A 179 14.34 23.41 -10.96
CA THR A 179 15.57 22.59 -10.86
C THR A 179 15.79 21.94 -9.49
N SER A 180 14.92 22.21 -8.51
CA SER A 180 14.90 21.53 -7.21
C SER A 180 14.00 20.28 -7.20
N LEU A 181 13.21 20.06 -8.25
CA LEU A 181 12.16 19.05 -8.25
C LEU A 181 12.76 17.63 -8.21
N LEU A 182 12.35 16.84 -7.21
CA LEU A 182 12.85 15.48 -6.98
C LEU A 182 11.84 14.41 -7.39
N ASP A 183 10.54 14.69 -7.26
CA ASP A 183 9.44 13.76 -7.53
C ASP A 183 8.35 14.41 -8.39
N LEU A 184 8.04 13.79 -9.53
CA LEU A 184 7.02 14.25 -10.46
C LEU A 184 6.02 13.13 -10.75
N GLU A 185 4.74 13.40 -10.46
CA GLU A 185 3.62 12.52 -10.80
C GLU A 185 2.75 13.17 -11.88
N LEU A 186 2.79 12.61 -13.10
CA LEU A 186 1.91 12.99 -14.19
C LEU A 186 0.64 12.16 -14.09
N GLY A 187 -0.49 12.83 -13.93
CA GLY A 187 -1.76 12.20 -13.58
C GLY A 187 -2.43 11.39 -14.69
N ARG A 188 -3.60 10.84 -14.36
CA ARG A 188 -4.37 9.89 -15.18
C ARG A 188 -4.49 10.27 -16.66
N ASN A 189 -4.71 11.56 -16.95
CA ASN A 189 -5.02 12.02 -18.30
C ASN A 189 -3.79 12.37 -19.15
N TYR A 190 -2.58 12.38 -18.57
CA TYR A 190 -1.39 12.79 -19.30
C TYR A 190 -1.08 11.82 -20.44
N ASN A 191 -1.16 12.31 -21.67
CA ASN A 191 -0.84 11.56 -22.89
C ASN A 191 -0.12 12.45 -23.91
N ARG A 192 0.96 13.09 -23.45
CA ARG A 192 1.85 13.87 -24.31
C ARG A 192 3.24 13.27 -24.26
N ALA A 193 3.94 13.29 -25.40
CA ALA A 193 5.35 12.95 -25.42
C ALA A 193 6.12 13.93 -24.53
N ILE A 194 7.09 13.41 -23.77
CA ILE A 194 8.07 14.24 -23.07
C ILE A 194 9.16 14.52 -24.12
N SER A 195 9.11 15.71 -24.72
CA SER A 195 9.99 16.09 -25.84
C SER A 195 11.36 16.54 -25.37
N ALA A 196 12.42 16.10 -26.06
CA ALA A 196 13.77 16.65 -26.10
C ALA A 196 14.54 16.84 -24.76
N TYR A 197 15.86 16.83 -24.88
CA TYR A 197 16.82 16.99 -23.78
C TYR A 197 16.56 18.26 -22.95
N GLY A 198 16.46 18.09 -21.62
CA GLY A 198 16.33 19.20 -20.65
C GLY A 198 14.91 19.67 -20.36
N THR A 199 13.87 18.94 -20.80
CA THR A 199 12.48 19.22 -20.41
C THR A 199 12.18 18.80 -18.97
N LEU A 200 12.74 17.67 -18.53
CA LEU A 200 12.71 17.25 -17.12
C LEU A 200 13.95 17.79 -16.39
N PRO A 201 13.81 18.25 -15.13
CA PRO A 201 14.93 18.81 -14.39
C PRO A 201 15.96 17.74 -14.04
N SER A 202 17.24 18.10 -14.04
CA SER A 202 18.37 17.21 -13.76
C SER A 202 18.45 16.75 -12.30
N SER A 203 17.62 17.29 -11.41
CA SER A 203 17.47 16.86 -10.02
C SER A 203 16.48 15.71 -9.84
N LEU A 204 15.67 15.40 -10.87
CA LEU A 204 14.54 14.49 -10.73
C LEU A 204 15.02 13.07 -10.43
N THR A 205 14.49 12.47 -9.37
CA THR A 205 14.85 11.11 -8.91
C THR A 205 13.70 10.13 -9.05
N SER A 206 12.45 10.61 -9.06
CA SER A 206 11.23 9.82 -9.19
C SER A 206 10.30 10.43 -10.25
N LEU A 207 9.85 9.60 -11.18
CA LEU A 207 8.89 9.97 -12.22
C LEU A 207 7.79 8.91 -12.29
N THR A 208 6.54 9.36 -12.19
CA THR A 208 5.36 8.55 -12.48
C THR A 208 4.68 9.08 -13.73
N LEU A 209 4.59 8.25 -14.76
CA LEU A 209 3.89 8.52 -16.01
C LEU A 209 2.42 8.10 -15.90
N GLY A 210 1.54 8.95 -16.41
CA GLY A 210 0.09 8.83 -16.27
C GLY A 210 -0.56 7.63 -16.97
N GLN A 211 -1.80 7.32 -16.58
CA GLN A 211 -2.54 6.14 -17.05
C GLN A 211 -2.87 6.11 -18.55
N ARG A 212 -2.78 7.25 -19.24
CA ARG A 212 -3.03 7.36 -20.69
C ARG A 212 -1.76 7.51 -21.52
N PHE A 213 -0.58 7.51 -20.91
CA PHE A 213 0.68 7.72 -21.60
C PHE A 213 1.01 6.55 -22.54
N VAL A 214 1.14 6.79 -23.84
CA VAL A 214 1.44 5.74 -24.84
C VAL A 214 2.63 6.06 -25.74
N HIS A 215 3.39 7.11 -25.41
CA HIS A 215 4.48 7.63 -26.25
C HIS A 215 5.80 6.92 -25.98
N VAL A 216 6.66 6.86 -27.00
CA VAL A 216 8.01 6.30 -26.87
C VAL A 216 8.85 7.14 -25.91
N ILE A 217 9.69 6.49 -25.10
CA ILE A 217 10.71 7.15 -24.28
C ILE A 217 12.04 7.07 -25.05
N TYR A 218 12.48 8.18 -25.62
CA TYR A 218 13.73 8.26 -26.37
C TYR A 218 14.92 8.50 -25.45
N THR A 219 16.11 8.14 -25.93
CA THR A 219 17.39 8.46 -25.28
C THR A 219 17.50 9.95 -24.95
N GLY A 220 17.91 10.28 -23.72
CA GLY A 220 18.04 11.65 -23.24
C GLY A 220 16.73 12.32 -22.80
N THR A 221 15.58 11.63 -22.91
CA THR A 221 14.29 12.14 -22.40
C THR A 221 14.26 12.18 -20.87
N LEU A 222 14.80 11.14 -20.23
CA LEU A 222 14.84 11.00 -18.78
C LEU A 222 16.18 11.53 -18.24
N PRO A 223 16.18 12.24 -17.09
CA PRO A 223 17.40 12.77 -16.52
C PRO A 223 18.30 11.65 -15.97
N PRO A 224 19.63 11.83 -15.97
CA PRO A 224 20.59 10.81 -15.54
C PRO A 224 20.50 10.47 -14.05
N THR A 225 19.86 11.31 -13.24
CA THR A 225 19.62 11.12 -11.79
C THR A 225 18.39 10.28 -11.48
N LEU A 226 17.57 9.92 -12.48
CA LEU A 226 16.31 9.25 -12.25
C LEU A 226 16.54 7.83 -11.71
N LYS A 227 16.08 7.59 -10.48
CA LYS A 227 16.19 6.31 -9.79
C LYS A 227 14.93 5.46 -9.90
N LYS A 228 13.77 6.11 -10.02
CA LYS A 228 12.47 5.43 -10.03
C LYS A 228 11.60 5.90 -11.19
N LEU A 229 11.14 4.93 -11.97
CA LEU A 229 10.17 5.13 -13.05
C LEU A 229 8.96 4.21 -12.84
N ILE A 230 7.78 4.82 -12.68
CA ILE A 230 6.50 4.10 -12.68
C ILE A 230 5.72 4.47 -13.95
N ILE A 231 5.31 3.47 -14.71
CA ILE A 231 4.46 3.63 -15.89
C ILE A 231 3.05 3.12 -15.54
N GLN A 232 2.17 4.04 -15.12
CA GLN A 232 0.79 3.68 -14.74
C GLN A 232 -0.14 3.42 -15.94
N SER A 233 0.36 3.58 -17.16
CA SER A 233 -0.43 3.40 -18.37
C SER A 233 -0.79 1.94 -18.62
N ILE A 234 -2.09 1.70 -18.76
CA ILE A 234 -2.60 0.38 -19.15
C ILE A 234 -2.21 0.08 -20.59
N ASN A 235 -2.22 1.07 -21.48
CA ASN A 235 -2.04 0.89 -22.92
C ASN A 235 -0.59 1.12 -23.38
N TYR A 236 0.36 1.32 -22.48
CA TYR A 236 1.76 1.50 -22.85
C TYR A 236 2.35 0.16 -23.31
N ASN A 237 2.83 0.11 -24.54
CA ASN A 237 3.48 -1.07 -25.11
C ASN A 237 4.66 -0.68 -26.02
N GLN A 238 5.30 0.46 -25.72
CA GLN A 238 6.44 0.96 -26.50
C GLN A 238 7.71 0.23 -26.07
N ARG A 239 8.53 -0.15 -27.06
CA ARG A 239 9.81 -0.82 -26.82
C ARG A 239 10.85 0.19 -26.32
N PHE A 240 11.64 -0.21 -25.33
CA PHE A 240 12.82 0.56 -24.93
C PHE A 240 13.97 0.33 -25.90
N GLU A 241 14.62 1.41 -26.30
CA GLU A 241 15.87 1.36 -27.05
C GLU A 241 17.08 1.34 -26.09
N LYS A 242 18.24 0.93 -26.60
CA LYS A 242 19.49 0.96 -25.83
C LYS A 242 19.74 2.39 -25.32
N ARG A 243 20.00 2.55 -24.01
CA ARG A 243 20.21 3.84 -23.31
C ARG A 243 19.00 4.78 -23.27
N SER A 244 17.79 4.31 -23.60
CA SER A 244 16.55 5.09 -23.43
C SER A 244 16.23 5.36 -21.96
N LEU A 245 16.63 4.44 -21.07
CA LEU A 245 16.54 4.56 -19.63
C LEU A 245 17.93 4.90 -19.04
N PRO A 246 18.01 5.76 -18.01
CA PRO A 246 19.29 6.18 -17.43
C PRO A 246 19.93 5.08 -16.57
N ASP A 247 21.26 5.08 -16.52
CA ASP A 247 22.02 4.06 -15.78
C ASP A 247 21.77 4.09 -14.27
N ALA A 248 21.35 5.23 -13.70
CA ALA A 248 21.00 5.34 -12.28
C ALA A 248 19.63 4.74 -11.91
N LEU A 249 18.86 4.23 -12.89
CA LEU A 249 17.53 3.71 -12.63
C LEU A 249 17.61 2.41 -11.82
N GLU A 250 17.04 2.44 -10.62
CA GLU A 250 17.02 1.34 -9.66
C GLU A 250 15.65 0.63 -9.60
N HIS A 251 14.56 1.33 -9.94
CA HIS A 251 13.18 0.82 -9.87
C HIS A 251 12.39 1.11 -11.15
N LEU A 252 11.91 0.05 -11.81
CA LEU A 252 11.00 0.12 -12.95
C LEU A 252 9.73 -0.68 -12.65
N GLU A 253 8.59 0.00 -12.74
CA GLU A 253 7.29 -0.61 -12.45
C GLU A 253 6.27 -0.25 -13.52
N PHE A 254 5.55 -1.26 -13.99
CA PHE A 254 4.41 -1.12 -14.88
C PHE A 254 3.10 -1.30 -14.13
N HIS A 255 2.05 -0.68 -14.65
CA HIS A 255 0.70 -0.88 -14.15
C HIS A 255 0.32 -2.37 -14.15
N LYS A 256 -0.20 -2.89 -13.03
CA LYS A 256 -0.53 -4.32 -12.87
C LYS A 256 -1.36 -4.95 -13.99
N ASN A 257 -2.32 -4.20 -14.55
CA ASN A 257 -3.17 -4.65 -15.65
C ASN A 257 -2.71 -4.11 -17.02
N GLY A 258 -1.47 -3.66 -17.15
CA GLY A 258 -0.95 -3.07 -18.38
C GLY A 258 -0.72 -4.10 -19.49
N PHE A 259 -0.74 -3.61 -20.74
CA PHE A 259 -0.53 -4.37 -21.97
C PHE A 259 0.92 -4.39 -22.45
N PHE A 260 1.87 -3.88 -21.65
CA PHE A 260 3.29 -3.91 -22.03
C PHE A 260 3.77 -5.36 -22.20
N ASN A 261 4.26 -5.66 -23.39
CA ASN A 261 4.73 -6.99 -23.81
C ASN A 261 5.94 -6.85 -24.75
N GLN A 262 6.89 -5.98 -24.38
CA GLN A 262 8.12 -5.76 -25.14
C GLN A 262 9.33 -6.44 -24.46
N PRO A 263 10.43 -6.67 -25.20
CA PRO A 263 11.67 -7.22 -24.63
C PRO A 263 12.27 -6.31 -23.54
N ILE A 264 12.82 -6.94 -22.48
CA ILE A 264 13.34 -6.26 -21.26
C ILE A 264 14.73 -6.74 -20.80
N GLY A 265 15.45 -7.55 -21.59
CA GLY A 265 16.79 -8.02 -21.19
C GLY A 265 17.84 -6.89 -21.08
N ASP A 266 19.07 -7.23 -20.71
CA ASP A 266 20.19 -6.28 -20.46
C ASP A 266 20.52 -5.35 -21.64
N LYS A 267 20.10 -5.72 -22.86
CA LYS A 267 20.21 -4.85 -24.04
C LYS A 267 19.31 -3.61 -23.96
N TYR A 268 18.21 -3.69 -23.22
CA TYR A 268 17.13 -2.69 -23.19
C TYR A 268 17.03 -1.98 -21.85
N LEU A 269 17.26 -2.68 -20.75
CA LEU A 269 17.17 -2.13 -19.39
C LEU A 269 18.55 -1.83 -18.80
N PRO A 270 18.68 -0.83 -17.91
CA PRO A 270 19.96 -0.40 -17.38
C PRO A 270 20.53 -1.37 -16.34
N PRO A 271 21.87 -1.40 -16.16
CA PRO A 271 22.55 -2.41 -15.34
C PRO A 271 22.30 -2.28 -13.84
N ASN A 272 21.98 -1.08 -13.33
CA ASN A 272 21.75 -0.85 -11.89
C ASN A 272 20.30 -1.12 -11.46
N LEU A 273 19.46 -1.66 -12.36
CA LEU A 273 18.07 -1.95 -12.05
C LEU A 273 17.98 -3.05 -10.99
N LYS A 274 17.42 -2.70 -9.83
CA LYS A 274 17.26 -3.59 -8.66
C LYS A 274 15.85 -4.16 -8.59
N THR A 275 14.85 -3.35 -8.92
CA THR A 275 13.44 -3.71 -8.81
C THR A 275 12.76 -3.62 -10.16
N LEU A 276 12.14 -4.73 -10.56
CA LEU A 276 11.39 -4.84 -11.80
C LEU A 276 10.00 -5.44 -11.53
N ILE A 277 8.96 -4.65 -11.76
CA ILE A 277 7.56 -5.07 -11.60
C ILE A 277 6.89 -5.08 -12.97
N LEU A 278 6.60 -6.28 -13.46
CA LEU A 278 6.04 -6.52 -14.78
C LEU A 278 4.52 -6.68 -14.73
N PRO A 279 3.80 -6.19 -15.76
CA PRO A 279 2.35 -6.23 -15.79
C PRO A 279 1.84 -7.61 -16.21
N ARG A 280 0.53 -7.83 -16.00
CA ARG A 280 -0.19 -9.06 -16.34
C ARG A 280 0.07 -9.60 -17.74
N GLN A 281 0.19 -8.72 -18.72
CA GLN A 281 0.23 -9.12 -20.13
C GLN A 281 1.64 -9.36 -20.64
N TRP A 282 2.66 -9.17 -19.81
CA TRP A 282 4.04 -9.38 -20.23
C TRP A 282 4.32 -10.88 -20.38
N SER A 283 4.83 -11.27 -21.55
CA SER A 283 5.09 -12.66 -21.95
C SER A 283 3.82 -13.54 -22.15
N ASN A 284 2.67 -12.93 -22.46
CA ASN A 284 1.41 -13.67 -22.72
C ASN A 284 1.34 -14.41 -24.08
N ASN A 285 2.41 -14.43 -24.86
CA ASN A 285 2.44 -15.07 -26.18
C ASN A 285 2.54 -16.61 -26.12
N LEU A 286 2.35 -17.23 -24.94
CA LEU A 286 2.51 -18.67 -24.69
C LEU A 286 3.93 -19.21 -24.96
N GLU A 287 4.89 -18.33 -25.26
CA GLU A 287 6.30 -18.68 -25.36
C GLU A 287 6.94 -18.69 -23.97
N PRO A 288 7.80 -19.67 -23.68
CA PRO A 288 8.50 -19.71 -22.41
C PRO A 288 9.53 -18.58 -22.35
N ILE A 289 9.60 -17.92 -21.20
CA ILE A 289 10.67 -16.97 -20.89
C ILE A 289 11.99 -17.74 -20.97
N LEU A 290 12.96 -17.15 -21.67
CA LEU A 290 14.29 -17.72 -21.89
C LEU A 290 15.31 -17.09 -20.93
N PRO A 291 16.43 -17.78 -20.65
CA PRO A 291 17.57 -17.17 -19.97
C PRO A 291 17.97 -15.83 -20.61
N GLN A 292 18.48 -14.91 -19.79
CA GLN A 292 18.94 -13.56 -20.20
C GLN A 292 17.84 -12.59 -20.67
N GLN A 293 16.56 -12.99 -20.65
CA GLN A 293 15.46 -12.07 -20.94
C GLN A 293 15.16 -11.10 -19.78
N ILE A 294 15.55 -11.45 -18.57
CA ILE A 294 15.43 -10.60 -17.37
C ILE A 294 16.82 -10.07 -17.03
N PRO A 295 16.97 -8.78 -16.69
CA PRO A 295 18.29 -8.21 -16.41
C PRO A 295 18.98 -8.89 -15.22
N ILE A 296 20.28 -9.13 -15.36
CA ILE A 296 21.05 -9.89 -14.36
C ILE A 296 21.22 -9.16 -13.03
N GLY A 297 21.01 -7.85 -12.97
CA GLY A 297 21.13 -7.03 -11.75
C GLY A 297 19.90 -7.04 -10.83
N VAL A 298 18.76 -7.57 -11.30
CA VAL A 298 17.47 -7.48 -10.60
C VAL A 298 17.46 -8.36 -9.37
N THR A 299 17.20 -7.76 -8.20
CA THR A 299 17.07 -8.47 -6.92
C THR A 299 15.63 -8.63 -6.45
N ASN A 300 14.73 -7.73 -6.88
CA ASN A 300 13.30 -7.77 -6.61
C ASN A 300 12.54 -7.91 -7.93
N LEU A 301 11.94 -9.08 -8.15
CA LEU A 301 11.23 -9.39 -9.38
C LEU A 301 9.78 -9.73 -9.07
N GLN A 302 8.86 -9.02 -9.70
CA GLN A 302 7.44 -9.26 -9.56
C GLN A 302 6.78 -9.40 -10.93
N PHE A 303 6.00 -10.46 -11.07
CA PHE A 303 5.06 -10.64 -12.16
C PHE A 303 3.65 -10.47 -11.61
N HIS A 304 2.95 -9.46 -12.11
CA HIS A 304 1.51 -9.54 -12.08
C HIS A 304 1.10 -10.62 -13.10
N SER A 305 0.31 -11.61 -12.72
CA SER A 305 -0.39 -12.51 -13.65
C SER A 305 -1.81 -12.74 -13.10
N ASN A 306 -2.73 -13.15 -13.97
CA ASN A 306 -4.05 -13.66 -13.60
C ASN A 306 -4.16 -15.04 -14.18
N GLU A 307 -4.29 -16.09 -13.36
CA GLU A 307 -4.66 -17.47 -13.75
C GLU A 307 -3.91 -18.12 -14.94
N CYS A 308 -3.07 -17.37 -15.64
CA CYS A 308 -2.27 -17.73 -16.79
C CYS A 308 -0.92 -18.17 -16.26
N SER A 309 -0.61 -19.40 -16.60
CA SER A 309 0.69 -20.03 -16.49
C SER A 309 1.80 -19.11 -17.00
N LEU A 310 2.61 -18.57 -16.09
CA LEU A 310 3.92 -18.03 -16.49
C LEU A 310 4.83 -19.20 -16.84
N PHE A 311 5.19 -19.29 -18.11
CA PHE A 311 6.07 -20.33 -18.63
C PHE A 311 7.52 -19.89 -18.49
N LEU A 312 8.25 -20.53 -17.58
CA LEU A 312 9.69 -20.30 -17.37
C LEU A 312 10.47 -21.49 -17.92
N ARG A 313 11.57 -21.25 -18.64
CA ARG A 313 12.63 -22.26 -18.83
C ARG A 313 13.57 -22.29 -17.63
N ASN A 314 14.39 -23.34 -17.53
CA ASN A 314 15.49 -23.38 -16.57
C ASN A 314 16.36 -22.13 -16.74
N ASP A 315 16.81 -21.56 -15.63
CA ASP A 315 17.68 -20.38 -15.58
C ASP A 315 17.08 -19.09 -16.17
N SER A 316 15.75 -19.02 -16.31
CA SER A 316 15.06 -17.79 -16.77
C SER A 316 15.06 -16.67 -15.74
N ILE A 317 15.00 -17.05 -14.45
CA ILE A 317 15.07 -16.11 -13.34
C ILE A 317 16.55 -15.99 -12.92
N PRO A 318 17.15 -14.78 -12.95
CA PRO A 318 18.56 -14.60 -12.60
C PRO A 318 18.88 -15.00 -11.15
N LEU A 319 20.10 -15.50 -10.90
CA LEU A 319 20.59 -15.86 -9.57
C LEU A 319 20.67 -14.65 -8.60
N SER A 320 20.67 -13.43 -9.11
CA SER A 320 20.61 -12.21 -8.28
C SER A 320 19.26 -11.98 -7.62
N VAL A 321 18.19 -12.63 -8.08
CA VAL A 321 16.83 -12.46 -7.53
C VAL A 321 16.77 -13.05 -6.12
N LEU A 322 16.45 -12.19 -5.15
CA LEU A 322 16.29 -12.55 -3.74
C LEU A 322 14.81 -12.60 -3.35
N ASN A 323 14.01 -11.70 -3.93
CA ASN A 323 12.58 -11.55 -3.69
C ASN A 323 11.83 -11.79 -4.99
N LEU A 324 11.11 -12.91 -5.07
CA LEU A 324 10.34 -13.31 -6.23
C LEU A 324 8.85 -13.33 -5.89
N ARG A 325 8.06 -12.57 -6.64
CA ARG A 325 6.59 -12.59 -6.55
C ARG A 325 5.99 -12.94 -7.89
N VAL A 326 5.20 -13.99 -7.92
CA VAL A 326 4.49 -14.46 -9.11
C VAL A 326 3.03 -14.59 -8.75
N ASN A 327 2.25 -13.55 -9.01
CA ASN A 327 0.81 -13.59 -8.73
C ASN A 327 0.14 -14.55 -9.70
N GLY A 328 -0.44 -15.64 -9.22
CA GLY A 328 -1.12 -16.62 -10.07
C GLY A 328 -0.38 -17.96 -10.21
N ILE A 329 -0.69 -18.66 -11.29
CA ILE A 329 -0.25 -20.04 -11.51
C ILE A 329 1.11 -20.03 -12.22
N LEU A 330 2.14 -20.59 -11.59
CA LEU A 330 3.34 -21.06 -12.28
C LEU A 330 3.02 -22.42 -12.87
N SER A 331 3.25 -22.60 -14.16
CA SER A 331 3.11 -23.90 -14.81
C SER A 331 4.26 -24.16 -15.76
N ASN A 332 4.63 -25.42 -15.81
CA ASN A 332 5.51 -26.00 -16.80
C ASN A 332 4.74 -26.72 -17.93
N HIS A 333 3.41 -26.63 -17.94
CA HIS A 333 2.52 -27.27 -18.91
C HIS A 333 2.03 -26.28 -19.97
N ILE A 334 2.62 -26.32 -21.16
CA ILE A 334 2.02 -25.66 -22.32
C ILE A 334 0.82 -26.51 -22.74
N SER A 335 -0.40 -26.13 -22.34
CA SER A 335 -1.61 -26.73 -22.87
C SER A 335 -1.85 -26.17 -24.28
N TYR A 336 -1.29 -26.83 -25.29
CA TYR A 336 -1.80 -26.66 -26.65
C TYR A 336 -3.24 -27.17 -26.66
N SER A 337 -4.14 -26.47 -27.37
CA SER A 337 -5.52 -26.93 -27.63
C SER A 337 -5.61 -28.25 -28.43
N LYS A 338 -4.50 -29.00 -28.56
CA LYS A 338 -4.39 -30.31 -29.20
C LYS A 338 -3.31 -31.15 -28.49
N GLY A 339 -3.67 -31.82 -27.40
CA GLY A 339 -3.17 -33.15 -27.01
C GLY A 339 -1.68 -33.43 -26.78
N CYS A 340 -0.77 -32.47 -26.86
CA CYS A 340 0.66 -32.68 -26.56
C CYS A 340 1.08 -31.90 -25.31
N GLU A 341 1.06 -32.57 -24.17
CA GLU A 341 1.63 -32.07 -22.92
C GLU A 341 3.16 -32.26 -22.93
N LYS A 342 3.91 -31.15 -22.99
CA LYS A 342 5.36 -31.19 -22.76
C LYS A 342 5.63 -30.70 -21.35
N ILE A 343 5.83 -31.64 -20.41
CA ILE A 343 6.21 -31.34 -19.02
C ILE A 343 7.67 -30.85 -19.04
N LEU A 344 7.91 -29.57 -18.80
CA LEU A 344 9.27 -29.11 -18.50
C LEU A 344 9.60 -29.54 -17.07
N LYS A 345 10.31 -30.67 -16.91
CA LYS A 345 10.93 -31.07 -15.65
C LYS A 345 12.08 -30.10 -15.36
N GLY A 346 11.95 -29.26 -14.35
CA GLY A 346 12.95 -28.24 -14.03
C GLY A 346 12.65 -27.47 -12.74
N SER A 347 13.71 -26.99 -12.07
CA SER A 347 13.62 -26.04 -10.97
C SER A 347 13.89 -24.65 -11.56
N PHE A 348 12.84 -23.82 -11.66
CA PHE A 348 12.92 -22.50 -12.32
C PHE A 348 13.10 -21.35 -11.33
N ILE A 349 13.00 -21.66 -10.04
CA ILE A 349 13.21 -20.70 -8.95
C ILE A 349 14.65 -20.91 -8.46
N PRO A 350 15.50 -19.88 -8.53
CA PRO A 350 16.91 -20.04 -8.20
C PRO A 350 17.11 -20.24 -6.69
N PRO A 351 18.17 -20.95 -6.28
CA PRO A 351 18.46 -21.23 -4.86
C PRO A 351 18.78 -19.97 -4.05
N SER A 352 19.04 -18.83 -4.71
CA SER A 352 19.25 -17.52 -4.09
C SER A 352 17.97 -16.89 -3.54
N VAL A 353 16.79 -17.33 -3.97
CA VAL A 353 15.52 -16.76 -3.52
C VAL A 353 15.34 -16.98 -2.02
N THR A 354 15.18 -15.89 -1.28
CA THR A 354 14.94 -15.88 0.17
C THR A 354 13.47 -15.62 0.51
N GLN A 355 12.74 -14.97 -0.39
CA GLN A 355 11.31 -14.71 -0.29
C GLN A 355 10.59 -15.06 -1.60
N LEU A 356 9.57 -15.90 -1.49
CA LEU A 356 8.72 -16.34 -2.59
C LEU A 356 7.25 -16.10 -2.26
N GLU A 357 6.53 -15.45 -3.18
CA GLU A 357 5.07 -15.40 -3.20
C GLU A 357 4.55 -16.00 -4.52
N THR A 358 3.70 -17.01 -4.45
CA THR A 358 3.12 -17.66 -5.66
C THR A 358 1.79 -18.36 -5.40
N GLY A 359 0.94 -18.50 -6.41
CA GLY A 359 -0.32 -19.24 -6.35
C GLY A 359 -0.21 -20.74 -6.60
N THR A 360 1.00 -21.27 -6.77
CA THR A 360 1.25 -22.68 -7.12
C THR A 360 2.45 -23.27 -6.41
N ILE A 361 2.39 -24.57 -6.15
CA ILE A 361 3.54 -25.34 -5.68
C ILE A 361 4.29 -25.85 -6.90
N VAL A 362 5.55 -25.46 -7.01
CA VAL A 362 6.52 -26.01 -7.96
C VAL A 362 7.55 -26.85 -7.20
N ASN A 363 8.45 -27.52 -7.90
CA ASN A 363 9.56 -28.21 -7.22
C ASN A 363 10.52 -27.20 -6.60
N LEU A 364 10.45 -27.06 -5.27
CA LEU A 364 11.26 -26.16 -4.46
C LEU A 364 12.39 -26.89 -3.69
N SER A 365 12.68 -28.16 -3.99
CA SER A 365 13.67 -28.95 -3.23
C SER A 365 15.07 -28.33 -3.20
N HIS A 366 15.40 -27.53 -4.22
CA HIS A 366 16.69 -26.85 -4.37
C HIS A 366 16.72 -25.45 -3.71
N CYS A 367 15.58 -24.93 -3.23
CA CYS A 367 15.46 -23.60 -2.64
C CYS A 367 15.95 -23.56 -1.18
N ILE A 368 17.24 -23.84 -0.97
CA ILE A 368 17.86 -23.97 0.35
C ILE A 368 17.89 -22.67 1.16
N ASN A 369 17.79 -21.51 0.52
CA ASN A 369 17.79 -20.21 1.19
C ASN A 369 16.39 -19.62 1.40
N LEU A 370 15.33 -20.28 0.94
CA LEU A 370 13.96 -19.77 1.05
C LEU A 370 13.51 -19.71 2.51
N LYS A 371 13.36 -18.51 3.07
CA LYS A 371 12.92 -18.29 4.46
C LYS A 371 11.47 -17.87 4.57
N ASN A 372 11.00 -17.07 3.62
CA ASN A 372 9.64 -16.53 3.58
C ASN A 372 8.89 -17.12 2.39
N PHE A 373 7.84 -17.91 2.65
CA PHE A 373 7.04 -18.51 1.59
C PHE A 373 5.56 -18.18 1.79
N ILE A 374 4.98 -17.50 0.80
CA ILE A 374 3.59 -17.04 0.81
C ILE A 374 2.88 -17.70 -0.38
N LEU A 375 1.75 -18.35 -0.10
CA LEU A 375 0.84 -18.83 -1.12
C LEU A 375 -0.27 -17.79 -1.34
N ASP A 376 -0.42 -17.32 -2.57
CA ASP A 376 -1.42 -16.31 -2.94
C ASP A 376 -2.82 -16.92 -3.16
N GLU A 377 -3.85 -16.07 -3.29
CA GLU A 377 -5.27 -16.48 -3.39
C GLU A 377 -5.57 -17.49 -4.52
N SER A 378 -4.72 -17.61 -5.53
CA SER A 378 -4.84 -18.61 -6.59
C SER A 378 -4.57 -20.04 -6.10
N PHE A 379 -4.02 -20.20 -4.89
CA PHE A 379 -3.80 -21.47 -4.23
C PHE A 379 -5.03 -21.97 -3.43
N ASN A 380 -6.08 -21.15 -3.25
CA ASN A 380 -7.23 -21.47 -2.37
C ASN A 380 -7.87 -22.84 -2.63
N GLN A 381 -7.93 -23.28 -3.89
CA GLN A 381 -8.56 -24.55 -4.26
C GLN A 381 -7.58 -25.74 -4.29
N ARG A 382 -6.30 -25.53 -3.98
CA ARG A 382 -5.23 -26.54 -4.07
C ARG A 382 -4.86 -27.11 -2.70
N SER A 383 -4.26 -28.29 -2.73
CA SER A 383 -3.82 -29.01 -1.53
C SER A 383 -2.29 -29.01 -1.44
N LEU A 384 -1.80 -29.06 -0.20
CA LEU A 384 -0.38 -29.28 0.08
C LEU A 384 -0.06 -30.78 0.11
N THR A 385 1.17 -31.12 -0.24
CA THR A 385 1.78 -32.45 -0.11
C THR A 385 3.05 -32.35 0.74
N LYS A 386 3.62 -33.50 1.14
CA LYS A 386 4.81 -33.58 2.00
C LYS A 386 6.02 -32.78 1.48
N ASP A 387 6.19 -32.69 0.16
CA ASP A 387 7.35 -32.04 -0.47
C ASP A 387 7.04 -30.62 -0.97
N SER A 388 5.87 -30.08 -0.61
CA SER A 388 5.42 -28.77 -1.09
C SER A 388 6.17 -27.59 -0.47
N ILE A 389 6.74 -27.79 0.72
CA ILE A 389 7.35 -26.73 1.53
C ILE A 389 8.80 -27.13 1.82
N PRO A 390 9.80 -26.37 1.36
CA PRO A 390 11.20 -26.64 1.68
C PRO A 390 11.50 -26.58 3.18
N LEU A 391 12.43 -27.41 3.64
CA LEU A 391 12.89 -27.43 5.03
C LEU A 391 13.57 -26.11 5.47
N SER A 392 13.96 -25.27 4.51
CA SER A 392 14.56 -23.95 4.77
C SER A 392 13.56 -22.90 5.27
N VAL A 393 12.25 -23.10 5.03
CA VAL A 393 11.18 -22.13 5.29
C VAL A 393 10.98 -21.92 6.79
N ILE A 394 10.94 -20.65 7.20
CA ILE A 394 10.72 -20.22 8.59
C ILE A 394 9.35 -19.56 8.74
N ASN A 395 8.96 -18.74 7.76
CA ASN A 395 7.70 -18.03 7.73
C ASN A 395 6.86 -18.56 6.57
N PHE A 396 5.74 -19.20 6.89
CA PHE A 396 4.83 -19.77 5.92
C PHE A 396 3.43 -19.18 6.05
N LYS A 397 2.86 -18.74 4.94
CA LYS A 397 1.53 -18.14 4.89
C LYS A 397 0.68 -18.78 3.81
N LEU A 398 -0.48 -19.25 4.20
CA LEU A 398 -1.55 -19.68 3.31
C LEU A 398 -2.47 -18.51 2.96
N PRO A 399 -3.20 -18.61 1.83
CA PRO A 399 -4.07 -17.55 1.37
C PRO A 399 -5.28 -17.35 2.29
N ALA A 400 -5.88 -16.16 2.24
CA ALA A 400 -6.86 -15.74 3.24
C ALA A 400 -8.11 -16.62 3.29
N LEU A 401 -8.50 -17.21 2.15
CA LEU A 401 -9.69 -18.06 2.01
C LEU A 401 -9.37 -19.56 1.98
N TRP A 402 -8.13 -19.95 2.24
CA TRP A 402 -7.73 -21.35 2.14
C TRP A 402 -8.32 -22.17 3.28
N ASP A 403 -8.99 -23.28 2.92
CA ASP A 403 -9.71 -24.14 3.84
C ASP A 403 -9.69 -25.61 3.37
N ARG A 404 -8.55 -26.29 3.57
CA ARG A 404 -8.38 -27.71 3.22
C ARG A 404 -7.75 -28.47 4.39
N LYS A 405 -8.07 -29.75 4.54
CA LYS A 405 -7.50 -30.61 5.58
C LYS A 405 -5.97 -30.70 5.44
N LEU A 406 -5.27 -30.62 6.58
CA LEU A 406 -3.83 -30.86 6.70
C LEU A 406 -3.58 -32.22 7.36
N SER A 407 -2.68 -32.99 6.76
CA SER A 407 -2.20 -34.26 7.33
C SER A 407 -0.84 -34.07 8.01
N VAL A 408 -0.52 -34.98 8.94
CA VAL A 408 0.77 -35.02 9.64
C VAL A 408 1.93 -35.09 8.64
N GLY A 409 2.98 -34.30 8.89
CA GLY A 409 4.20 -34.29 8.09
C GLY A 409 4.18 -33.39 6.84
N ILE A 410 3.07 -32.70 6.54
CA ILE A 410 3.02 -31.69 5.46
C ILE A 410 3.79 -30.42 5.84
N LEU A 411 3.64 -29.96 7.09
CA LEU A 411 4.30 -28.75 7.59
C LEU A 411 5.67 -29.11 8.19
N PRO A 412 6.80 -28.59 7.66
CA PRO A 412 8.12 -28.89 8.22
C PRO A 412 8.35 -28.22 9.58
N ASN A 413 9.14 -28.89 10.44
CA ASN A 413 9.47 -28.43 11.80
C ASN A 413 10.37 -27.18 11.87
N SER A 414 10.84 -26.68 10.73
CA SER A 414 11.56 -25.42 10.60
C SER A 414 10.67 -24.18 10.68
N ILE A 415 9.36 -24.33 10.45
CA ILE A 415 8.40 -23.22 10.48
C ILE A 415 8.26 -22.68 11.91
N LYS A 416 8.46 -21.37 12.06
CA LYS A 416 8.27 -20.62 13.31
C LYS A 416 7.05 -19.70 13.27
N VAL A 417 6.70 -19.17 12.11
CA VAL A 417 5.53 -18.30 11.92
C VAL A 417 4.62 -18.92 10.86
N LEU A 418 3.38 -19.20 11.26
CA LEU A 418 2.39 -19.85 10.41
C LEU A 418 1.09 -19.03 10.38
N ASP A 419 0.61 -18.76 9.18
CA ASP A 419 -0.73 -18.22 8.92
C ASP A 419 -1.50 -19.25 8.08
N LEU A 420 -2.57 -19.81 8.64
CA LEU A 420 -3.37 -20.86 7.99
C LEU A 420 -4.58 -20.31 7.23
N GLY A 421 -4.73 -19.00 7.07
CA GLY A 421 -5.87 -18.45 6.35
C GLY A 421 -7.19 -18.78 7.04
N SER A 422 -8.22 -19.19 6.28
CA SER A 422 -9.55 -19.51 6.82
C SER A 422 -9.75 -20.99 7.19
N PHE A 423 -8.65 -21.71 7.47
CA PHE A 423 -8.66 -23.13 7.80
C PHE A 423 -9.61 -23.50 8.96
N ASN A 424 -10.67 -24.24 8.68
CA ASN A 424 -11.67 -24.63 9.67
C ASN A 424 -11.92 -26.13 9.71
N HIS A 425 -10.83 -26.91 9.78
CA HIS A 425 -10.88 -28.37 9.97
C HIS A 425 -10.31 -28.76 11.33
N GLU A 426 -10.64 -29.97 11.80
CA GLU A 426 -9.99 -30.54 12.98
C GLU A 426 -8.48 -30.67 12.74
N ILE A 427 -7.70 -30.28 13.76
CA ILE A 427 -6.25 -30.42 13.77
C ILE A 427 -5.92 -31.70 14.56
N GLU A 428 -5.35 -32.68 13.88
CA GLU A 428 -4.86 -33.92 14.49
C GLU A 428 -3.54 -33.66 15.25
N GLU A 429 -3.18 -34.56 16.17
CA GLU A 429 -1.92 -34.47 16.91
C GLU A 429 -0.73 -34.48 15.94
N ASN A 430 0.30 -33.67 16.21
CA ASN A 430 1.52 -33.54 15.39
C ASN A 430 1.32 -32.95 13.97
N VAL A 431 0.15 -32.40 13.64
CA VAL A 431 -0.03 -31.64 12.38
C VAL A 431 0.71 -30.30 12.42
N LEU A 432 0.68 -29.61 13.56
CA LEU A 432 1.39 -28.34 13.74
C LEU A 432 2.88 -28.59 14.05
N PRO A 433 3.81 -27.80 13.46
CA PRO A 433 5.24 -27.88 13.74
C PRO A 433 5.59 -27.73 15.22
N GLN A 434 6.51 -28.54 15.73
CA GLN A 434 6.84 -28.53 17.17
C GLN A 434 7.53 -27.25 17.66
N ASN A 435 8.25 -26.54 16.78
CA ASN A 435 8.97 -25.30 17.07
C ASN A 435 8.18 -24.03 16.70
N LEU A 436 6.87 -24.16 16.46
CA LEU A 436 6.04 -23.04 16.05
C LEU A 436 5.91 -21.98 17.16
N GLU A 437 6.36 -20.76 16.89
CA GLU A 437 6.36 -19.65 17.84
C GLU A 437 5.11 -18.76 17.69
N SER A 438 4.57 -18.64 16.48
CA SER A 438 3.42 -17.79 16.15
C SER A 438 2.45 -18.46 15.19
N LEU A 439 1.16 -18.50 15.57
CA LEU A 439 0.07 -19.05 14.77
C LEU A 439 -1.06 -18.03 14.57
N THR A 440 -1.46 -17.82 13.31
CA THR A 440 -2.63 -16.99 12.95
C THR A 440 -3.62 -17.77 12.12
N MET A 441 -4.91 -17.58 12.40
CA MET A 441 -6.05 -18.18 11.71
C MET A 441 -7.19 -17.15 11.55
N ASN A 442 -7.68 -16.93 10.33
CA ASN A 442 -8.83 -16.07 10.05
C ASN A 442 -10.16 -16.71 10.49
N SER A 443 -10.24 -18.02 10.39
CA SER A 443 -11.38 -18.82 10.82
C SER A 443 -10.85 -20.12 11.34
N TRP A 444 -11.26 -20.53 12.54
CA TRP A 444 -11.07 -21.87 13.08
C TRP A 444 -11.94 -21.99 14.33
N ASP A 445 -13.03 -22.74 14.27
CA ASP A 445 -14.01 -22.86 15.34
C ASP A 445 -14.32 -24.34 15.62
N GLN A 446 -13.29 -25.07 16.05
CA GLN A 446 -13.34 -26.53 16.18
C GLN A 446 -13.21 -27.00 17.64
N PRO A 447 -13.95 -28.04 18.06
CA PRO A 447 -13.96 -28.53 19.44
C PRO A 447 -12.63 -29.21 19.84
N SER A 448 -11.81 -29.56 18.85
CA SER A 448 -10.49 -30.20 19.01
C SER A 448 -9.46 -29.37 19.77
N ILE A 449 -9.73 -28.09 20.08
CA ILE A 449 -8.89 -27.27 20.95
C ILE A 449 -8.59 -27.92 22.32
N ASN A 450 -9.48 -28.80 22.80
CA ASN A 450 -9.33 -29.50 24.08
C ASN A 450 -8.36 -30.70 24.04
N LYS A 451 -7.78 -31.03 22.87
CA LYS A 451 -6.88 -32.18 22.68
C LYS A 451 -5.37 -31.80 22.76
N ASN A 452 -5.01 -30.70 23.42
CA ASN A 452 -3.63 -30.21 23.56
C ASN A 452 -2.86 -30.08 22.22
N ILE A 453 -3.57 -29.70 21.15
CA ILE A 453 -3.05 -29.70 19.77
C ILE A 453 -1.96 -28.66 19.49
N PHE A 454 -1.85 -27.62 20.33
CA PHE A 454 -0.91 -26.54 20.11
C PHE A 454 0.49 -26.88 20.66
N PRO A 455 1.56 -26.60 19.90
CA PRO A 455 2.92 -26.86 20.35
C PRO A 455 3.29 -25.97 21.55
N GLN A 456 4.09 -26.51 22.48
CA GLN A 456 4.46 -25.82 23.72
C GLN A 456 5.44 -24.65 23.52
N SER A 457 5.99 -24.50 22.31
CA SER A 457 6.83 -23.38 21.87
C SER A 457 6.03 -22.12 21.54
N LEU A 458 4.70 -22.22 21.38
CA LEU A 458 3.85 -21.13 20.91
C LEU A 458 3.79 -19.98 21.90
N THR A 459 4.11 -18.77 21.43
CA THR A 459 4.11 -17.52 22.20
C THR A 459 3.03 -16.54 21.74
N PHE A 460 2.59 -16.65 20.48
CA PHE A 460 1.55 -15.83 19.88
C PHE A 460 0.47 -16.68 19.22
N LEU A 461 -0.79 -16.44 19.57
CA LEU A 461 -1.95 -17.07 18.96
C LEU A 461 -3.01 -16.01 18.62
N SER A 462 -3.39 -15.95 17.34
CA SER A 462 -4.47 -15.08 16.87
C SER A 462 -5.49 -15.86 16.07
N ILE A 463 -6.72 -15.93 16.55
CA ILE A 463 -7.83 -16.60 15.86
C ILE A 463 -9.00 -15.64 15.72
N LYS A 464 -9.33 -15.28 14.47
CA LYS A 464 -10.35 -14.27 14.21
C LYS A 464 -11.77 -14.84 14.40
N SER A 465 -12.09 -15.99 13.82
CA SER A 465 -13.40 -16.65 14.02
C SER A 465 -13.24 -17.91 14.85
N PHE A 466 -13.30 -17.77 16.18
CA PHE A 466 -13.25 -18.86 17.17
C PHE A 466 -14.22 -18.57 18.31
N ASN A 467 -15.05 -19.54 18.66
CA ASN A 467 -16.08 -19.40 19.69
C ASN A 467 -16.32 -20.71 20.46
N GLN A 468 -15.28 -21.53 20.68
CA GLN A 468 -15.34 -22.71 21.55
C GLN A 468 -14.89 -22.40 22.98
N ARG A 469 -15.30 -23.23 23.95
CA ARG A 469 -14.90 -23.05 25.36
C ARG A 469 -13.40 -23.26 25.56
N LEU A 470 -12.77 -22.37 26.33
CA LEU A 470 -11.38 -22.51 26.77
C LEU A 470 -11.33 -23.17 28.15
N THR A 471 -10.49 -24.19 28.32
CA THR A 471 -10.29 -24.91 29.60
C THR A 471 -8.81 -24.85 30.04
N PRO A 472 -8.47 -25.09 31.33
CA PRO A 472 -7.11 -24.90 31.87
C PRO A 472 -5.95 -25.65 31.20
N SER A 473 -6.21 -26.53 30.23
CA SER A 473 -5.19 -27.23 29.44
C SER A 473 -5.18 -26.87 27.95
N THR A 474 -6.17 -26.10 27.47
CA THR A 474 -6.35 -25.83 26.02
C THR A 474 -5.20 -25.05 25.39
N LEU A 475 -4.62 -24.11 26.13
CA LEU A 475 -3.60 -23.18 25.62
C LEU A 475 -2.20 -23.58 26.10
N PRO A 476 -1.17 -23.43 25.26
CA PRO A 476 0.19 -23.84 25.60
C PRO A 476 0.81 -22.96 26.69
N LYS A 477 1.68 -23.55 27.53
CA LYS A 477 2.17 -22.92 28.77
C LYS A 477 3.09 -21.71 28.56
N LYS A 478 3.61 -21.49 27.35
CA LYS A 478 4.47 -20.36 26.98
C LYS A 478 3.73 -19.22 26.27
N LEU A 479 2.42 -19.34 26.08
CA LEU A 479 1.64 -18.36 25.32
C LEU A 479 1.65 -17.00 26.01
N GLU A 480 2.12 -15.97 25.32
CA GLU A 480 2.25 -14.60 25.86
C GLU A 480 1.13 -13.67 25.34
N ILE A 481 0.75 -13.84 24.07
CA ILE A 481 -0.23 -12.99 23.41
C ILE A 481 -1.34 -13.85 22.81
N LEU A 482 -2.58 -13.56 23.21
CA LEU A 482 -3.79 -14.18 22.70
C LEU A 482 -4.73 -13.14 22.11
N ILE A 483 -5.14 -13.33 20.85
CA ILE A 483 -6.09 -12.46 20.16
C ILE A 483 -7.26 -13.30 19.66
N LEU A 484 -8.47 -13.00 20.15
CA LEU A 484 -9.71 -13.69 19.77
C LEU A 484 -10.77 -12.68 19.36
N TYR A 485 -11.04 -12.57 18.05
CA TYR A 485 -11.90 -11.49 17.52
C TYR A 485 -13.40 -11.77 17.64
N LYS A 486 -13.86 -12.97 17.29
CA LYS A 486 -15.28 -13.38 17.39
C LYS A 486 -15.57 -14.28 18.59
N TYR A 487 -14.83 -14.14 19.67
CA TYR A 487 -15.05 -14.93 20.88
C TYR A 487 -16.11 -14.28 21.76
N ASN A 488 -17.11 -15.05 22.17
CA ASN A 488 -18.16 -14.66 23.10
C ASN A 488 -18.60 -15.83 23.99
N VAL A 489 -17.66 -16.67 24.44
CA VAL A 489 -17.92 -17.76 25.39
C VAL A 489 -17.52 -17.33 26.80
N LEU A 490 -18.21 -17.91 27.78
CA LEU A 490 -17.89 -17.79 29.20
C LEU A 490 -16.44 -18.20 29.48
N LEU A 491 -15.66 -17.27 30.04
CA LEU A 491 -14.33 -17.55 30.57
C LEU A 491 -14.47 -18.19 31.95
N ILE A 492 -13.73 -19.27 32.20
CA ILE A 492 -13.74 -19.99 33.48
C ILE A 492 -12.39 -19.82 34.19
N PRO A 493 -12.33 -19.92 35.54
CA PRO A 493 -11.09 -19.75 36.28
C PRO A 493 -9.95 -20.61 35.72
N ASN A 494 -8.75 -20.03 35.65
CA ASN A 494 -7.53 -20.67 35.16
C ASN A 494 -7.56 -21.13 33.67
N CYS A 495 -8.49 -20.63 32.85
CA CYS A 495 -8.51 -20.98 31.40
C CYS A 495 -7.33 -20.41 30.59
N PHE A 496 -6.57 -19.46 31.16
CA PHE A 496 -5.39 -18.87 30.52
C PHE A 496 -4.12 -19.30 31.24
N PRO A 497 -3.01 -19.57 30.52
CA PRO A 497 -1.74 -19.92 31.14
C PRO A 497 -1.10 -18.69 31.81
N ASN A 498 -0.32 -18.93 32.86
CA ASN A 498 0.32 -17.87 33.66
C ASN A 498 1.32 -16.99 32.87
N SER A 499 1.75 -17.44 31.69
CA SER A 499 2.66 -16.70 30.80
C SER A 499 1.99 -15.54 30.05
N ILE A 500 0.66 -15.48 30.03
CA ILE A 500 -0.09 -14.49 29.23
C ILE A 500 0.21 -13.07 29.73
N LYS A 501 0.65 -12.22 28.81
CA LYS A 501 0.92 -10.79 29.01
C LYS A 501 -0.21 -9.93 28.44
N LEU A 502 -0.81 -10.36 27.33
CA LEU A 502 -1.82 -9.59 26.60
C LEU A 502 -2.93 -10.48 26.06
N ILE A 503 -4.17 -10.09 26.38
CA ILE A 503 -5.38 -10.68 25.80
C ILE A 503 -6.12 -9.58 25.05
N LYS A 504 -6.48 -9.85 23.79
CA LYS A 504 -7.37 -8.99 23.01
C LYS A 504 -8.63 -9.75 22.64
N LEU A 505 -9.75 -9.27 23.18
CA LEU A 505 -11.08 -9.79 22.85
C LEU A 505 -11.77 -8.79 21.93
N GLY A 506 -12.31 -9.31 20.83
CA GLY A 506 -12.97 -8.46 19.83
C GLY A 506 -14.29 -7.87 20.30
N PRO A 507 -14.96 -7.10 19.44
CA PRO A 507 -16.08 -6.24 19.83
C PRO A 507 -17.37 -6.97 20.22
N ILE A 508 -17.47 -8.27 19.93
CA ILE A 508 -18.66 -9.05 20.25
C ILE A 508 -18.59 -9.72 21.62
N PHE A 509 -17.45 -9.62 22.32
CA PHE A 509 -17.30 -10.22 23.64
C PHE A 509 -18.10 -9.44 24.68
N GLU A 510 -19.02 -10.12 25.35
CA GLU A 510 -19.83 -9.53 26.41
C GLU A 510 -19.12 -9.62 27.77
N LYS A 511 -18.96 -8.48 28.46
CA LYS A 511 -18.28 -8.44 29.78
C LYS A 511 -18.91 -9.36 30.83
N LYS A 512 -20.22 -9.68 30.72
CA LYS A 512 -20.92 -10.63 31.59
C LYS A 512 -20.34 -12.04 31.54
N ASN A 513 -19.58 -12.36 30.49
CA ASN A 513 -18.90 -13.64 30.31
C ASN A 513 -17.58 -13.75 31.10
N ILE A 514 -17.30 -12.78 31.99
CA ILE A 514 -16.21 -12.82 32.97
C ILE A 514 -16.83 -13.00 34.35
N LEU A 515 -16.69 -14.19 34.94
CA LEU A 515 -17.26 -14.52 36.26
C LEU A 515 -16.27 -14.39 37.42
N TYR A 516 -15.02 -14.00 37.15
CA TYR A 516 -13.96 -13.91 38.15
C TYR A 516 -12.97 -12.78 37.80
N PRO A 517 -12.31 -12.17 38.79
CA PRO A 517 -11.28 -11.17 38.53
C PRO A 517 -10.06 -11.85 37.90
N PHE A 518 -9.53 -11.27 36.82
CA PHE A 518 -8.25 -11.66 36.26
C PHE A 518 -7.11 -11.21 37.18
N ASN A 519 -5.99 -11.95 37.17
CA ASN A 519 -4.80 -11.54 37.88
C ASN A 519 -4.34 -10.14 37.39
N ASN A 520 -4.01 -9.23 38.31
CA ASN A 520 -3.78 -7.81 38.05
C ASN A 520 -2.63 -7.50 37.05
N ASN A 521 -1.82 -8.50 36.70
CA ASN A 521 -0.70 -8.37 35.78
C ASN A 521 -1.05 -8.63 34.31
N ILE A 522 -2.28 -9.02 33.98
CA ILE A 522 -2.70 -9.33 32.61
C ILE A 522 -3.31 -8.08 31.95
N ASN A 523 -2.75 -7.63 30.82
CA ASN A 523 -3.34 -6.55 30.03
C ASN A 523 -4.47 -7.10 29.16
N ILE A 524 -5.73 -6.76 29.47
CA ILE A 524 -6.91 -7.17 28.70
C ILE A 524 -7.47 -5.98 27.95
N ARG A 525 -7.63 -6.10 26.63
CA ARG A 525 -8.23 -5.09 25.77
C ARG A 525 -9.50 -5.61 25.10
N PHE A 526 -10.46 -4.70 24.93
CA PHE A 526 -11.76 -4.96 24.32
C PHE A 526 -12.01 -4.04 23.12
N GLY A 527 -12.68 -4.52 22.08
CA GLY A 527 -13.27 -3.68 21.02
C GLY A 527 -12.51 -3.59 19.69
N LYS A 528 -13.10 -2.89 18.71
CA LYS A 528 -12.65 -2.83 17.29
C LYS A 528 -11.29 -2.13 17.06
N ASN A 529 -10.94 -1.15 17.90
CA ASN A 529 -9.89 -0.16 17.58
C ASN A 529 -8.46 -0.60 17.92
N ASP A 530 -8.30 -1.70 18.66
CA ASP A 530 -7.01 -2.21 19.15
C ASP A 530 -6.43 -3.39 18.34
N LEU A 531 -7.14 -3.87 17.31
CA LEU A 531 -6.78 -5.10 16.59
C LEU A 531 -5.91 -4.85 15.34
N ASN A 532 -5.65 -3.58 15.00
CA ASN A 532 -4.76 -3.18 13.89
C ASN A 532 -3.29 -3.09 14.32
N LEU A 533 -2.78 -4.03 15.13
CA LEU A 533 -1.33 -4.16 15.32
C LEU A 533 -0.73 -4.94 14.13
N PRO A 534 0.53 -4.66 13.76
CA PRO A 534 1.25 -5.50 12.82
C PRO A 534 1.17 -6.97 13.25
N ILE A 535 0.70 -7.83 12.35
CA ILE A 535 0.50 -9.28 12.53
C ILE A 535 1.85 -10.04 12.62
N TYR A 536 2.97 -9.31 12.64
CA TYR A 536 4.31 -9.87 12.65
C TYR A 536 5.14 -9.20 13.74
N PRO A 537 5.98 -9.94 14.49
CA PRO A 537 7.09 -9.33 15.21
C PRO A 537 7.87 -8.46 14.21
N LYS A 538 8.25 -7.24 14.62
CA LYS A 538 9.00 -6.28 13.79
C LYS A 538 10.30 -6.93 13.28
N ASN A 539 10.26 -7.56 12.11
CA ASN A 539 11.42 -7.70 11.25
C ASN A 539 11.28 -6.64 10.17
N GLU A 540 12.21 -5.68 10.16
CA GLU A 540 12.19 -4.46 9.35
C GLU A 540 12.34 -4.66 7.83
N ASN A 541 12.16 -5.87 7.30
CA ASN A 541 12.35 -6.18 5.88
C ASN A 541 11.11 -6.69 5.12
N LEU A 542 9.93 -6.76 5.75
CA LEU A 542 8.69 -7.01 5.00
C LEU A 542 8.21 -5.70 4.36
N LEU A 543 8.58 -5.49 3.09
CA LEU A 543 8.03 -4.45 2.22
C LEU A 543 6.50 -4.52 2.23
N ARG A 544 5.88 -3.68 3.06
CA ARG A 544 4.46 -3.36 3.00
C ARG A 544 4.23 -2.48 1.77
N CYS A 545 3.81 -3.08 0.66
CA CYS A 545 3.13 -2.35 -0.40
C CYS A 545 1.62 -2.41 -0.15
N SER A 546 1.00 -1.23 0.02
CA SER A 546 -0.42 -0.99 0.15
C SER A 546 -1.22 -1.50 -1.06
N VAL A 547 -2.43 -2.02 -0.78
CA VAL A 547 -3.47 -2.39 -1.76
C VAL A 547 -3.89 -1.22 -2.64
#